data_AF-A0A954NSN0-F1
#
_entry.id   AF-A0A954NSN0-F1
#
_cell.length_a   1.000
_cell.length_b   1.000
_cell.length_c   1.000
_cell.angle_alpha   90.00
_cell.angle_beta   90.00
_cell.angle_gamma   90.00
#
_symmetry.space_group_name_H-M   'P 1'
#
loop_
_entity.id
_entity.type
_entity.pdbx_description
1 polymer ?
#
loop_
_entity_poly.entity_id
_entity_poly.type
_entity_poly.pdbx_seq_one_letter_code
_entity_poly.pdbx_strand_id
1 'polypeptide(L)'
;MSNCSHCCHELTTSDQLCPHCGETVPASPTAEEPIARFTNIAEAGYFHSELEGHLDCEVHLKTQDHFDAPSASWWTDYILTVPTTDADRAIAVLKQLVSDTDNSDFHDFGIESAPDRAVLPDVTQSQDSRIHWMPIVLTLAAGTFVVWATNQVQFGLRGQADRDVNGISLWDTMSTNEEPWVQKLPGGRRREISVSPDQDIAILREDTDGDGILDRVSHVHSGQ
;
A
#
# COMPACT_ATOMS: atom_id res chain seq x y z
N MET A 1 7.11 16.64 26.43
CA MET A 1 8.27 16.96 27.29
C MET A 1 9.46 16.29 26.65
N SER A 2 10.46 17.07 26.27
CA SER A 2 11.64 16.57 25.57
C SER A 2 12.76 16.37 26.57
N ASN A 3 13.38 15.19 26.59
CA ASN A 3 14.52 14.91 27.46
C ASN A 3 15.82 15.00 26.66
N CYS A 4 16.87 15.56 27.26
CA CYS A 4 18.20 15.54 26.66
C CYS A 4 18.69 14.09 26.52
N SER A 5 19.11 13.67 25.32
CA SER A 5 19.61 12.32 25.04
C SER A 5 20.91 11.98 25.78
N HIS A 6 21.67 12.99 26.20
CA HIS A 6 22.96 12.80 26.86
C HIS A 6 22.86 12.76 28.40
N CYS A 7 21.97 13.55 29.01
CA CYS A 7 21.89 13.67 30.48
C CYS A 7 20.49 13.44 31.07
N CYS A 8 19.52 13.04 30.26
CA CYS A 8 18.13 12.72 30.66
C CYS A 8 17.39 13.85 31.41
N HIS A 9 17.90 15.08 31.38
CA HIS A 9 17.26 16.20 32.06
C HIS A 9 16.03 16.66 31.27
N GLU A 10 14.92 16.92 31.97
CA GLU A 10 13.73 17.53 31.37
C GLU A 10 14.07 18.94 30.90
N LEU A 11 13.79 19.23 29.62
CA LEU A 11 14.02 20.53 29.01
C LEU A 11 12.73 21.36 29.07
N THR A 12 12.84 22.59 29.59
CA THR A 12 11.84 23.65 29.39
C THR A 12 11.94 24.15 27.96
N THR A 13 10.81 24.20 27.26
CA THR A 13 10.62 24.35 25.80
C THR A 13 11.28 25.58 25.13
N SER A 14 12.00 26.42 25.86
CA SER A 14 12.51 27.70 25.36
C SER A 14 14.04 27.77 25.15
N ASP A 15 14.83 26.80 25.62
CA ASP A 15 16.30 26.84 25.52
C ASP A 15 16.84 25.83 24.48
N GLN A 16 17.59 26.33 23.49
CA GLN A 16 18.23 25.52 22.42
C GLN A 16 19.47 24.75 22.91
N LEU A 17 19.98 25.07 24.09
CA LEU A 17 21.16 24.47 24.69
C LEU A 17 20.75 23.82 26.00
N CYS A 18 21.15 22.56 26.22
CA CYS A 18 20.94 21.93 27.51
C CYS A 18 21.77 22.67 28.58
N PRO A 19 21.17 23.19 29.66
CA PRO A 19 21.90 23.93 30.69
C PRO A 19 22.91 23.08 31.46
N HIS A 20 22.82 21.75 31.34
CA HIS A 20 23.63 20.83 32.14
C HIS A 20 24.84 20.24 31.38
N CYS A 21 24.71 20.00 30.08
CA CYS A 21 25.81 19.46 29.25
C CYS A 21 26.30 20.44 28.17
N GLY A 22 25.58 21.54 27.91
CA GLY A 22 25.92 22.50 26.87
C GLY A 22 25.73 22.00 25.44
N GLU A 23 25.12 20.82 25.27
CA GLU A 23 24.87 20.24 23.95
C GLU A 23 23.63 20.90 23.32
N THR A 24 23.72 21.19 22.03
CA THR A 24 22.60 21.70 21.23
C THR A 24 21.58 20.61 21.09
N VAL A 25 20.39 20.83 21.65
CA VAL A 25 19.27 19.91 21.46
C VAL A 25 18.88 20.01 19.98
N PRO A 26 18.78 18.89 19.24
CA PRO A 26 18.29 18.94 17.87
C PRO A 26 16.96 19.71 17.89
N ALA A 27 16.86 20.74 17.06
CA ALA A 27 15.66 21.57 16.99
C ALA A 27 14.46 20.63 16.93
N SER A 28 13.47 20.85 17.83
CA SER A 28 12.26 20.02 17.87
C SER A 28 11.80 19.80 16.43
N PRO A 29 11.53 18.55 16.03
CA PRO A 29 11.13 18.26 14.66
C PRO A 29 10.02 19.23 14.29
N THR A 30 10.23 19.98 13.22
CA THR A 30 9.27 20.97 12.74
C THR A 30 7.93 20.25 12.65
N ALA A 31 6.88 20.80 13.26
CA ALA A 31 5.58 20.15 13.20
C ALA A 31 5.19 19.98 11.73
N GLU A 32 4.89 18.73 11.35
CA GLU A 32 4.50 18.38 10.00
C GLU A 32 3.00 18.19 9.94
N GLU A 33 2.37 18.71 8.89
CA GLU A 33 0.94 18.62 8.66
C GLU A 33 0.65 17.82 7.38
N PRO A 34 -0.26 16.83 7.43
CA PRO A 34 -0.66 16.07 6.25
C PRO A 34 -1.53 16.93 5.33
N ILE A 35 -1.11 17.09 4.08
CA ILE A 35 -1.80 17.92 3.08
C ILE A 35 -2.59 17.11 2.06
N ALA A 36 -2.19 15.86 1.81
CA ALA A 36 -2.84 14.99 0.84
C ALA A 36 -2.59 13.51 1.15
N ARG A 37 -3.49 12.66 0.65
CA ARG A 37 -3.41 11.20 0.76
C ARG A 37 -3.74 10.56 -0.57
N PHE A 38 -2.93 9.59 -0.96
CA PHE A 38 -3.04 8.84 -2.22
C PHE A 38 -3.05 7.35 -1.95
N THR A 39 -3.77 6.59 -2.79
CA THR A 39 -3.77 5.12 -2.77
C THR A 39 -2.73 4.52 -3.73
N ASN A 40 -2.10 5.37 -4.56
CA ASN A 40 -1.13 4.98 -5.58
C ASN A 40 0.20 5.72 -5.36
N ILE A 41 1.30 4.97 -5.29
CA ILE A 41 2.65 5.52 -5.09
C ILE A 41 3.10 6.42 -6.26
N ALA A 42 2.67 6.12 -7.49
CA ALA A 42 3.06 6.89 -8.66
C ALA A 42 2.44 8.29 -8.63
N GLU A 43 1.16 8.40 -8.26
CA GLU A 43 0.48 9.68 -8.09
C GLU A 43 1.11 10.49 -6.95
N ALA A 44 1.35 9.83 -5.81
CA ALA A 44 2.01 10.47 -4.68
C ALA A 44 3.40 11.03 -5.05
N GLY A 45 4.18 10.26 -5.81
CA GLY A 45 5.50 10.68 -6.29
C GLY A 45 5.45 11.82 -7.32
N TYR A 46 4.44 11.83 -8.18
CA TYR A 46 4.20 12.95 -9.10
C TYR A 46 3.93 14.25 -8.34
N PHE A 47 2.95 14.24 -7.43
CA PHE A 47 2.62 15.44 -6.64
C PHE A 47 3.73 15.85 -5.68
N HIS A 48 4.50 14.89 -5.15
CA HIS A 48 5.71 15.18 -4.37
C HIS A 48 6.71 16.02 -5.19
N SER A 49 7.07 15.56 -6.38
CA SER A 49 8.01 16.26 -7.26
C SER A 49 7.49 17.62 -7.73
N GLU A 50 6.20 17.74 -8.04
CA GLU A 50 5.61 19.02 -8.44
C GLU A 50 5.60 20.04 -7.29
N LEU A 51 5.30 19.60 -6.07
CA LEU A 51 5.33 20.47 -4.90
C LEU A 51 6.76 20.93 -4.56
N GLU A 52 7.76 20.07 -4.66
CA GLU A 52 9.17 20.45 -4.50
C GLU A 52 9.63 21.48 -5.54
N GLY A 53 9.06 21.45 -6.75
CA GLY A 53 9.34 22.45 -7.78
C GLY A 53 8.74 23.83 -7.50
N HIS A 54 7.66 23.90 -6.71
CA HIS A 54 6.89 25.14 -6.47
C HIS A 54 7.10 25.73 -5.06
N LEU A 55 7.56 24.92 -4.11
CA LEU A 55 7.72 25.31 -2.72
C LEU A 55 9.19 25.28 -2.32
N ASP A 56 9.62 26.31 -1.60
CA ASP A 56 10.97 26.36 -1.00
C ASP A 56 10.97 25.68 0.39
N CYS A 57 10.31 24.53 0.51
CA CYS A 57 10.25 23.74 1.74
C CYS A 57 10.38 22.25 1.45
N GLU A 58 10.79 21.49 2.47
CA GLU A 58 10.94 20.04 2.36
C GLU A 58 9.57 19.36 2.39
N VAL A 59 9.25 18.62 1.34
CA VAL A 59 8.02 17.83 1.24
C VAL A 59 8.37 16.40 1.57
N HIS A 60 7.69 15.81 2.55
CA HIS A 60 7.91 14.43 2.96
C HIS A 60 6.78 13.53 2.47
N LEU A 61 7.14 12.36 1.94
CA LEU A 61 6.21 11.30 1.57
C LEU A 61 6.28 10.17 2.60
N LYS A 62 5.17 9.92 3.31
CA LYS A 62 5.05 8.85 4.30
C LYS A 62 4.18 7.72 3.77
N THR A 63 4.57 6.49 4.09
CA THR A 63 3.78 5.28 3.81
C THR A 63 3.08 4.85 5.09
N GLN A 64 1.77 4.62 5.01
CA GLN A 64 0.95 4.16 6.13
C GLN A 64 0.18 2.91 5.74
N ASP A 65 0.46 1.80 6.44
CA ASP A 65 -0.28 0.56 6.27
C ASP A 65 -1.49 0.50 7.21
N HIS A 66 -2.60 0.03 6.66
CA HIS A 66 -3.86 -0.14 7.35
C HIS A 66 -4.31 -1.59 7.29
N PHE A 67 -4.83 -2.08 8.41
CA PHE A 67 -5.43 -3.40 8.52
C PHE A 67 -6.89 -3.27 8.95
N ASP A 68 -7.81 -3.82 8.16
CA ASP A 68 -9.21 -3.94 8.53
C ASP A 68 -9.51 -5.38 8.95
N ALA A 69 -9.67 -5.57 10.26
CA ALA A 69 -9.91 -6.86 10.86
C ALA A 69 -11.20 -7.54 10.34
N PRO A 70 -12.36 -6.86 10.25
CA PRO A 70 -13.59 -7.41 9.65
C PRO A 70 -13.42 -7.99 8.25
N SER A 71 -12.70 -7.31 7.35
CA SER A 71 -12.48 -7.80 5.98
C SER A 71 -11.22 -8.65 5.83
N ALA A 72 -10.40 -8.74 6.88
CA ALA A 72 -9.07 -9.35 6.88
C ALA A 72 -8.19 -8.85 5.72
N SER A 73 -8.32 -7.56 5.40
CA SER A 73 -7.61 -6.93 4.28
C SER A 73 -6.57 -5.92 4.77
N TRP A 74 -5.51 -5.78 3.97
CA TRP A 74 -4.46 -4.78 4.13
C TRP A 74 -4.51 -3.83 2.95
N TRP A 75 -4.31 -2.54 3.20
CA TRP A 75 -4.02 -1.56 2.17
C TRP A 75 -2.99 -0.56 2.66
N THR A 76 -2.39 0.15 1.72
CA THR A 76 -1.33 1.11 1.98
C THR A 76 -1.75 2.47 1.42
N ASP A 77 -1.71 3.48 2.27
CA ASP A 77 -1.92 4.88 1.88
C ASP A 77 -0.56 5.61 1.87
N TYR A 78 -0.43 6.57 0.96
CA TYR A 78 0.73 7.43 0.81
C TYR A 78 0.34 8.86 1.17
N ILE A 79 0.95 9.42 2.21
CA ILE A 79 0.57 10.71 2.79
C ILE A 79 1.69 11.71 2.53
N LEU A 80 1.35 12.82 1.87
CA LEU A 80 2.24 13.97 1.74
C LEU A 80 2.11 14.84 2.97
N THR A 81 3.24 15.16 3.59
CA THR A 81 3.36 16.04 4.75
C THR A 81 4.35 17.16 4.48
N VAL A 82 4.05 18.36 4.98
CA VAL A 82 4.92 19.55 4.89
C VAL A 82 5.00 20.23 6.25
N PRO A 83 5.97 21.11 6.51
CA PRO A 83 5.97 21.94 7.71
C PRO A 83 4.65 22.71 7.86
N THR A 84 4.11 22.77 9.07
CA THR A 84 2.83 23.47 9.38
C THR A 84 2.83 24.93 8.91
N THR A 85 4.00 25.58 8.85
CA THR A 85 4.15 26.96 8.34
C THR A 85 3.80 27.11 6.86
N ASP A 86 3.91 26.05 6.08
CA ASP A 86 3.73 26.05 4.62
C ASP A 86 2.49 25.26 4.17
N ALA A 87 1.75 24.65 5.10
CA ALA A 87 0.61 23.77 4.81
C ALA A 87 -0.47 24.43 3.95
N ASP A 88 -0.92 25.63 4.30
CA ASP A 88 -1.94 26.37 3.54
C ASP A 88 -1.49 26.67 2.11
N ARG A 89 -0.21 27.06 1.95
CA ARG A 89 0.37 27.36 0.63
C ARG A 89 0.48 26.09 -0.21
N ALA A 90 0.94 24.99 0.38
CA ALA A 90 1.05 23.70 -0.29
C ALA A 90 -0.31 23.17 -0.75
N ILE A 91 -1.34 23.28 0.10
CA ILE A 91 -2.72 22.91 -0.25
C ILE A 91 -3.25 23.76 -1.42
N ALA A 92 -2.94 25.06 -1.45
CA ALA A 92 -3.35 25.94 -2.55
C ALA A 92 -2.68 25.53 -3.88
N VAL A 93 -1.38 25.26 -3.88
CA VAL A 93 -0.65 24.77 -5.05
C VAL A 93 -1.18 23.42 -5.51
N LEU A 94 -1.41 22.48 -4.59
CA LEU A 94 -1.94 21.16 -4.92
C LEU A 94 -3.32 21.25 -5.59
N LYS A 95 -4.22 22.11 -5.06
CA LYS A 95 -5.54 22.35 -5.66
C LYS A 95 -5.42 22.94 -7.06
N GLN A 96 -4.46 23.83 -7.27
CA GLN A 96 -4.20 24.41 -8.60
C GLN A 96 -3.71 23.33 -9.57
N LEU A 97 -2.73 22.50 -9.19
CA LEU A 97 -2.22 21.40 -10.01
C LEU A 97 -3.33 20.41 -10.41
N VAL A 98 -4.21 20.04 -9.48
CA VAL A 98 -5.35 19.17 -9.76
C VAL A 98 -6.31 19.85 -10.74
N SER A 99 -6.62 21.14 -10.53
CA SER A 99 -7.51 21.90 -11.43
C SER A 99 -6.91 22.06 -12.83
N ASP A 100 -5.60 22.26 -12.94
CA ASP A 100 -4.89 22.37 -14.22
C ASP A 100 -4.84 21.03 -14.95
N THR A 101 -4.74 19.92 -14.21
CA THR A 101 -4.81 18.56 -14.76
C THR A 101 -6.20 18.27 -15.32
N ASP A 102 -7.27 18.59 -14.58
CA ASP A 102 -8.66 18.40 -15.04
C ASP A 102 -8.99 19.27 -16.26
N ASN A 103 -8.45 20.49 -16.33
CA ASN A 103 -8.63 21.38 -17.48
C ASN A 103 -7.76 21.00 -18.69
N SER A 104 -6.75 20.15 -18.50
CA SER A 104 -5.87 19.66 -19.56
C SER A 104 -6.45 18.47 -20.33
N ASP A 105 -7.67 18.03 -20.00
CA ASP A 105 -8.38 16.98 -20.71
C ASP A 105 -8.62 17.34 -22.19
N PHE A 106 -8.00 16.53 -23.06
CA PHE A 106 -8.63 16.01 -24.29
C PHE A 106 -9.07 17.01 -25.37
N HIS A 107 -8.60 18.26 -25.35
CA HIS A 107 -9.08 19.27 -26.28
C HIS A 107 -8.59 19.19 -27.75
N ASP A 108 -7.87 18.13 -28.16
CA ASP A 108 -7.54 17.94 -29.59
C ASP A 108 -7.38 16.48 -30.03
N PHE A 109 -8.31 15.60 -29.63
CA PHE A 109 -8.62 14.44 -30.47
C PHE A 109 -9.78 14.83 -31.37
N GLY A 110 -9.46 15.49 -32.48
CA GLY A 110 -10.37 15.73 -33.58
C GLY A 110 -11.05 14.44 -34.02
N ILE A 111 -12.22 14.16 -33.45
CA ILE A 111 -13.22 13.30 -34.07
C ILE A 111 -13.82 14.16 -35.19
N GLU A 112 -13.07 14.29 -36.28
CA GLU A 112 -13.65 14.71 -37.55
C GLU A 112 -14.74 13.70 -37.88
N SER A 113 -15.98 14.17 -37.78
CA SER A 113 -17.15 13.51 -38.34
C SER A 113 -16.83 13.14 -39.78
N ALA A 114 -16.76 11.83 -40.06
CA ALA A 114 -16.43 11.31 -41.38
C ALA A 114 -17.26 12.00 -42.48
N PRO A 115 -16.63 12.68 -43.45
CA PRO A 115 -17.27 12.86 -44.74
C PRO A 115 -16.98 11.61 -45.59
N ASP A 116 -18.02 11.24 -46.32
CA ASP A 116 -18.05 10.15 -47.27
C ASP A 116 -16.84 10.14 -48.21
N ARG A 117 -16.43 8.93 -48.59
CA ARG A 117 -15.34 8.64 -49.53
C ARG A 117 -15.40 9.54 -50.78
N ALA A 118 -14.29 10.21 -51.11
CA ALA A 118 -13.37 9.80 -52.19
C ALA A 118 -12.41 10.93 -52.61
N VAL A 119 -11.25 10.49 -53.15
CA VAL A 119 -10.25 11.21 -53.97
C VAL A 119 -8.98 11.70 -53.22
N LEU A 120 -7.91 10.89 -53.33
CA LEU A 120 -6.49 11.28 -53.23
C LEU A 120 -6.06 12.08 -54.49
N PRO A 121 -4.89 12.76 -54.58
CA PRO A 121 -3.76 12.88 -53.63
C PRO A 121 -3.25 14.35 -53.45
N ASP A 122 -2.40 14.65 -52.46
CA ASP A 122 -1.04 15.20 -52.69
C ASP A 122 -0.27 15.34 -51.37
N VAL A 123 1.05 15.27 -51.51
CA VAL A 123 2.11 15.21 -50.52
C VAL A 123 2.35 16.58 -49.87
N THR A 124 2.36 16.65 -48.54
CA THR A 124 3.35 17.48 -47.83
C THR A 124 3.76 16.84 -46.51
N GLN A 125 5.07 16.66 -46.38
CA GLN A 125 5.80 16.30 -45.18
C GLN A 125 5.45 17.19 -43.98
N SER A 126 5.10 16.57 -42.86
CA SER A 126 5.53 17.00 -41.54
C SER A 126 5.95 15.76 -40.74
N GLN A 127 7.26 15.61 -40.58
CA GLN A 127 7.86 14.70 -39.61
C GLN A 127 7.62 15.27 -38.22
N ASP A 128 6.46 14.98 -37.64
CA ASP A 128 6.30 15.01 -36.20
C ASP A 128 6.57 13.60 -35.68
N SER A 129 7.58 13.51 -34.82
CA SER A 129 8.00 12.30 -34.14
C SER A 129 6.87 11.76 -33.27
N ARG A 130 5.98 10.98 -33.90
CA ARG A 130 4.92 10.21 -33.27
C ARG A 130 5.59 9.09 -32.48
N ILE A 131 5.88 9.35 -31.21
CA ILE A 131 6.16 8.28 -30.25
C ILE A 131 4.91 7.39 -30.26
N HIS A 132 5.07 6.18 -30.77
CA HIS A 132 4.01 5.19 -30.82
C HIS A 132 3.75 4.71 -29.40
N TRP A 133 2.91 5.42 -28.65
CA TRP A 133 2.52 5.06 -27.28
C TRP A 133 1.73 3.75 -27.23
N MET A 134 1.10 3.37 -28.34
CA MET A 134 0.26 2.18 -28.44
C MET A 134 1.00 0.90 -28.00
N PRO A 135 2.21 0.56 -28.49
CA PRO A 135 2.96 -0.59 -27.99
C PRO A 135 3.37 -0.49 -26.51
N ILE A 136 3.60 0.71 -25.97
CA ILE A 136 3.95 0.92 -24.56
C ILE A 136 2.74 0.64 -23.66
N VAL A 137 1.57 1.19 -24.02
CA VAL A 137 0.32 0.93 -23.28
C VAL A 137 -0.08 -0.53 -23.37
N LEU A 138 0.14 -1.19 -24.52
CA LEU A 138 -0.18 -2.61 -24.71
C LEU A 138 0.72 -3.52 -23.88
N THR A 139 2.01 -3.20 -23.76
CA THR A 139 2.94 -3.96 -22.90
C THR A 139 2.66 -3.74 -21.42
N LEU A 140 2.30 -2.52 -21.01
CA LEU A 140 1.84 -2.26 -19.64
C LEU A 140 0.56 -3.01 -19.31
N ALA A 141 -0.46 -2.98 -20.18
CA ALA A 141 -1.72 -3.70 -19.98
C ALA A 141 -1.51 -5.22 -19.91
N ALA A 142 -0.67 -5.79 -20.79
CA ALA A 142 -0.32 -7.20 -20.75
C ALA A 142 0.44 -7.57 -19.45
N GLY A 143 1.38 -6.71 -19.01
CA GLY A 143 2.09 -6.88 -17.75
C GLY A 143 1.15 -6.88 -16.54
N THR A 144 0.22 -5.93 -16.48
CA THR A 144 -0.78 -5.85 -15.40
C THR A 144 -1.71 -7.06 -15.41
N PHE A 145 -2.11 -7.56 -16.57
CA PHE A 145 -2.93 -8.77 -16.66
C PHE A 145 -2.18 -10.02 -16.18
N VAL A 146 -0.88 -10.13 -16.47
CA VAL A 146 -0.04 -11.22 -15.96
C VAL A 146 0.11 -11.14 -14.44
N VAL A 147 0.39 -9.97 -13.88
CA VAL A 147 0.49 -9.78 -12.42
C VAL A 147 -0.84 -10.09 -11.74
N TRP A 148 -1.95 -9.59 -12.28
CA TRP A 148 -3.29 -9.87 -11.78
C TRP A 148 -3.62 -11.36 -11.88
N ALA A 149 -3.30 -12.03 -12.99
CA ALA A 149 -3.49 -13.47 -13.15
C ALA A 149 -2.63 -14.28 -12.17
N THR A 150 -1.37 -13.89 -11.94
CA THR A 150 -0.51 -14.56 -10.96
C THR A 150 -1.02 -14.37 -9.53
N ASN A 151 -1.53 -13.18 -9.18
CA ASN A 151 -2.15 -12.96 -7.88
C ASN A 151 -3.47 -13.73 -7.75
N GLN A 152 -4.32 -13.76 -8.78
CA GLN A 152 -5.55 -14.55 -8.79
C GLN A 152 -5.27 -16.06 -8.65
N VAL A 153 -4.18 -16.57 -9.20
CA VAL A 153 -3.76 -17.97 -8.97
C VAL A 153 -3.29 -18.20 -7.53
N GLN A 154 -2.66 -17.21 -6.89
CA GLN A 154 -2.31 -17.29 -5.47
C GLN A 154 -3.53 -17.16 -4.54
N PHE A 155 -4.51 -16.31 -4.89
CA PHE A 155 -5.78 -16.19 -4.15
C PHE A 155 -6.73 -17.36 -4.42
N GLY A 156 -6.70 -17.97 -5.60
CA GLY A 156 -7.49 -19.15 -5.97
C GLY A 156 -6.97 -20.47 -5.37
N LEU A 157 -5.77 -20.47 -4.78
CA LEU A 157 -5.26 -21.58 -3.97
C LEU A 157 -5.60 -21.44 -2.47
N ARG A 158 -6.19 -20.32 -2.02
CA ARG A 158 -7.03 -20.34 -0.83
C ARG A 158 -8.35 -20.95 -1.27
N GLY A 159 -8.44 -22.27 -1.16
CA GLY A 159 -9.69 -22.99 -1.38
C GLY A 159 -10.82 -22.22 -0.70
N GLN A 160 -11.81 -21.83 -1.51
CA GLN A 160 -13.05 -21.22 -1.03
C GLN A 160 -13.47 -22.03 0.21
N ALA A 161 -13.45 -21.39 1.39
CA ALA A 161 -13.94 -22.04 2.59
C ALA A 161 -15.32 -22.55 2.23
N ASP A 162 -15.47 -23.88 2.25
CA ASP A 162 -16.67 -24.55 1.81
C ASP A 162 -17.81 -24.05 2.70
N ARG A 163 -18.54 -23.05 2.20
CA ARG A 163 -19.60 -22.34 2.94
C ARG A 163 -20.78 -23.26 3.24
N ASP A 164 -20.78 -24.46 2.67
CA ASP A 164 -21.81 -25.48 2.81
C ASP A 164 -21.47 -26.59 3.82
N VAL A 165 -20.27 -26.59 4.44
CA VAL A 165 -20.04 -27.44 5.61
C VAL A 165 -20.68 -26.74 6.80
N ASN A 166 -21.95 -27.08 7.04
CA ASN A 166 -22.73 -26.91 8.27
C ASN A 166 -21.97 -26.25 9.41
N GLY A 167 -22.46 -25.10 9.90
CA GLY A 167 -21.92 -24.29 10.99
C GLY A 167 -21.79 -24.99 12.35
N ILE A 168 -21.08 -26.12 12.38
CA ILE A 168 -20.37 -26.63 13.53
C ILE A 168 -19.21 -25.68 13.69
N SER A 169 -19.22 -24.93 14.79
CA SER A 169 -18.12 -24.04 15.13
C SER A 169 -16.83 -24.86 15.09
N LEU A 170 -15.86 -24.46 14.29
CA LEU A 170 -14.51 -25.05 14.28
C LEU A 170 -13.99 -25.18 15.72
N TRP A 171 -14.37 -24.23 16.57
CA TRP A 171 -14.10 -24.21 18.01
C TRP A 171 -14.78 -25.34 18.80
N ASP A 172 -16.01 -25.74 18.45
CA ASP A 172 -16.69 -26.86 19.11
C ASP A 172 -16.03 -28.19 18.75
N THR A 173 -15.57 -28.33 17.52
CA THR A 173 -14.84 -29.53 17.08
C THR A 173 -13.46 -29.62 17.74
N MET A 174 -12.73 -28.50 17.80
CA MET A 174 -11.40 -28.45 18.44
C MET A 174 -11.45 -28.52 19.96
N SER A 175 -12.58 -28.18 20.60
CA SER A 175 -12.74 -28.28 22.06
C SER A 175 -13.20 -29.66 22.53
N THR A 176 -13.84 -30.45 21.65
CA THR A 176 -14.41 -31.75 22.02
C THR A 176 -13.49 -32.93 21.69
N ASN A 177 -12.66 -32.82 20.65
CA ASN A 177 -11.79 -33.89 20.19
C ASN A 177 -10.32 -33.59 20.49
N GLU A 178 -9.60 -34.56 21.06
CA GLU A 178 -8.14 -34.49 21.25
C GLU A 178 -7.36 -34.65 19.92
N GLU A 179 -8.06 -34.91 18.82
CA GLU A 179 -7.43 -35.08 17.51
C GLU A 179 -7.16 -33.73 16.82
N PRO A 180 -6.00 -33.56 16.16
CA PRO A 180 -5.69 -32.35 15.42
C PRO A 180 -6.67 -32.17 14.27
N TRP A 181 -7.15 -30.94 14.07
CA TRP A 181 -7.95 -30.59 12.91
C TRP A 181 -7.06 -30.52 11.67
N VAL A 182 -7.35 -31.33 10.65
CA VAL A 182 -6.54 -31.44 9.43
C VAL A 182 -7.27 -30.82 8.23
N GLN A 183 -6.64 -29.83 7.60
CA GLN A 183 -7.07 -29.27 6.32
C GLN A 183 -6.19 -29.79 5.19
N LYS A 184 -6.80 -30.45 4.21
CA LYS A 184 -6.10 -30.87 2.97
C LYS A 184 -6.17 -29.74 1.95
N LEU A 185 -5.02 -29.38 1.38
CA LEU A 185 -4.88 -28.34 0.37
C LEU A 185 -4.58 -28.96 -1.01
N PRO A 186 -4.79 -28.22 -2.12
CA PRO A 186 -4.37 -28.67 -3.44
C PRO A 186 -2.86 -28.89 -3.51
N GLY A 187 -2.47 -29.98 -4.18
CA GLY A 187 -1.06 -30.35 -4.38
C GLY A 187 -0.45 -31.18 -3.26
N GLY A 188 -1.26 -31.91 -2.48
CA GLY A 188 -0.75 -32.81 -1.42
C GLY A 188 -0.46 -32.14 -0.09
N ARG A 189 -0.32 -30.81 -0.08
CA ARG A 189 -0.12 -29.98 1.11
C ARG A 189 -1.22 -30.19 2.14
N ARG A 190 -0.88 -30.08 3.42
CA ARG A 190 -1.82 -30.13 4.54
C ARG A 190 -1.48 -29.13 5.64
N ARG A 191 -2.51 -28.75 6.40
CA ARG A 191 -2.37 -27.97 7.63
C ARG A 191 -3.00 -28.74 8.77
N GLU A 192 -2.35 -28.73 9.92
CA GLU A 192 -2.85 -29.34 11.14
C GLU A 192 -2.92 -28.28 12.23
N ILE A 193 -4.06 -28.18 12.89
CA ILE A 193 -4.25 -27.31 14.05
C ILE A 193 -4.51 -28.23 15.25
N SER A 194 -3.66 -28.13 16.26
CA SER A 194 -3.85 -28.79 17.55
C SER A 194 -3.91 -27.73 18.64
N VAL A 195 -4.93 -27.79 19.49
CA VAL A 195 -5.08 -26.92 20.66
C VAL A 195 -4.68 -27.73 21.88
N SER A 196 -3.72 -27.22 22.67
CA SER A 196 -3.37 -27.81 23.95
C SER A 196 -4.06 -27.00 25.06
N PRO A 197 -5.18 -27.48 25.62
CA PRO A 197 -5.94 -26.74 26.63
C PRO A 197 -5.11 -26.52 27.91
N ASP A 198 -4.23 -27.46 28.25
CA ASP A 198 -3.36 -27.37 29.43
C ASP A 198 -2.32 -26.25 29.33
N GLN A 199 -1.91 -25.90 28.10
CA GLN A 199 -0.88 -24.89 27.85
C GLN A 199 -1.46 -23.55 27.41
N ASP A 200 -2.75 -23.49 27.08
CA ASP A 200 -3.40 -22.34 26.43
C ASP A 200 -2.65 -21.90 25.15
N ILE A 201 -2.23 -22.89 24.35
CA ILE A 201 -1.50 -22.70 23.10
C ILE A 201 -2.24 -23.42 21.97
N ALA A 202 -2.42 -22.72 20.87
CA ALA A 202 -2.75 -23.33 19.58
C ALA A 202 -1.47 -23.50 18.75
N ILE A 203 -1.25 -24.72 18.26
CA ILE A 203 -0.12 -25.07 17.40
C ILE A 203 -0.66 -25.30 16.00
N LEU A 204 -0.19 -24.49 15.04
CA LEU A 204 -0.43 -24.67 13.62
C LEU A 204 0.80 -25.30 12.99
N ARG A 205 0.62 -26.45 12.34
CA ARG A 205 1.64 -27.15 11.57
C ARG A 205 1.27 -27.11 10.10
N GLU A 206 2.20 -26.75 9.22
CA GLU A 206 1.98 -26.72 7.77
C GLU A 206 2.99 -27.63 7.08
N ASP A 207 2.53 -28.31 6.02
CA ASP A 207 3.34 -28.98 5.00
C ASP A 207 3.39 -28.03 3.80
N THR A 208 4.53 -27.36 3.62
CA THR A 208 4.65 -26.27 2.63
C THR A 208 4.86 -26.75 1.19
N ASP A 209 5.45 -27.93 0.99
CA ASP A 209 5.85 -28.45 -0.32
C ASP A 209 5.00 -29.63 -0.82
N GLY A 210 4.18 -30.22 0.05
CA GLY A 210 3.25 -31.30 -0.27
C GLY A 210 3.87 -32.70 -0.20
N ASP A 211 5.01 -32.85 0.45
CA ASP A 211 5.69 -34.14 0.63
C ASP A 211 5.09 -34.99 1.78
N GLY A 212 4.15 -34.42 2.53
CA GLY A 212 3.49 -35.04 3.67
C GLY A 212 4.20 -34.77 5.01
N ILE A 213 5.34 -34.08 5.02
CA ILE A 213 6.10 -33.70 6.19
C ILE A 213 5.68 -32.29 6.62
N LEU A 214 5.35 -32.15 7.91
CA LEU A 214 4.99 -30.85 8.49
C LEU A 214 6.27 -30.12 8.90
N ASP A 215 6.74 -29.25 8.03
CA ASP A 215 8.02 -28.55 8.13
C ASP A 215 7.92 -27.20 8.85
N ARG A 216 6.74 -26.56 8.84
CA ARG A 216 6.51 -25.29 9.52
C ARG A 216 5.64 -25.45 10.76
N VAL A 217 6.04 -24.81 11.86
CA VAL A 217 5.30 -24.79 13.12
C VAL A 217 5.13 -23.35 13.60
N SER A 218 3.90 -22.96 13.90
CA SER A 218 3.55 -21.65 14.45
C SER A 218 2.79 -21.84 15.75
N HIS A 219 3.12 -21.01 16.74
CA HIS A 219 2.48 -21.02 18.05
C HIS A 219 1.64 -19.74 18.19
N VAL A 220 0.39 -19.91 18.58
CA VAL A 220 -0.51 -18.80 18.88
C VAL A 220 -0.90 -18.93 20.35
N HIS A 221 -0.53 -17.91 21.12
CA HIS A 221 -0.95 -17.78 22.52
C HIS A 221 -2.27 -17.00 22.56
N SER A 222 -3.21 -17.46 23.38
CA SER A 222 -4.38 -16.66 23.72
C SER A 222 -3.91 -15.46 24.53
N GLY A 223 -3.88 -14.27 23.91
CA GLY A 223 -3.62 -13.04 24.65
C GLY A 223 -4.75 -12.78 25.63
N GLN A 224 -4.43 -12.69 26.92
CA GLN A 224 -5.36 -12.27 27.98
C GLN A 224 -5.74 -10.80 27.86
#